data_AF-A0A941XPW3-F1
#
_entry.id   AF-A0A941XPW3-F1
#
_cell.length_a   1.000
_cell.length_b   1.000
_cell.length_c   1.000
_cell.angle_alpha   90.00
_cell.angle_beta   90.00
_cell.angle_gamma   90.00
#
_symmetry.space_group_name_H-M   'P 1'
#
loop_
_entity.id
_entity.type
_entity.pdbx_description
1 polymer ?
#
loop_
_entity_poly.entity_id
_entity_poly.type
_entity_poly.pdbx_seq_one_letter_code
_entity_poly.pdbx_strand_id
1 'polypeptide(L)' 'TKDENGTYLVNTLNNTVLATPRGLIGVIENNYNEDGSINVPKALQPYMGGVTKLVPKK' A
#
# COMPACT_ATOMS: atom_id res chain seq x y z
N THR A 1 -11.70 28.93 -14.48
CA THR A 1 -12.77 29.34 -15.40
C THR A 1 -13.79 30.11 -14.59
N LYS A 2 -14.02 31.40 -14.89
CA LYS A 2 -15.01 32.25 -14.20
C LYS A 2 -16.31 32.23 -14.99
N ASP A 3 -17.43 32.21 -14.28
CA ASP A 3 -18.79 32.31 -14.83
C ASP A 3 -19.28 33.78 -14.75
N GLU A 4 -20.40 34.09 -15.40
CA GLU A 4 -21.07 35.40 -15.44
C GLU A 4 -21.33 36.02 -14.05
N ASN A 5 -21.38 35.20 -12.99
CA ASN A 5 -21.58 35.62 -11.59
C ASN A 5 -20.31 35.58 -10.70
N GLY A 6 -19.11 35.36 -11.25
CA GLY A 6 -17.85 35.42 -10.51
C GLY A 6 -17.10 34.09 -10.36
N THR A 7 -16.29 33.97 -9.29
CA THR A 7 -15.43 32.78 -9.04
C THR A 7 -16.24 31.63 -8.47
N TYR A 8 -16.23 30.47 -9.14
CA TYR A 8 -16.89 29.24 -8.67
C TYR A 8 -16.01 28.44 -7.69
N LEU A 9 -16.62 27.85 -6.66
CA LEU A 9 -15.94 26.97 -5.70
C LEU A 9 -15.80 25.56 -6.28
N VAL A 10 -14.57 25.02 -6.31
CA VAL A 10 -14.33 23.66 -6.80
C VAL A 10 -14.83 22.60 -5.81
N ASN A 11 -15.38 21.51 -6.34
CA ASN A 11 -15.66 20.32 -5.55
C ASN A 11 -14.37 19.53 -5.32
N THR A 12 -14.11 19.12 -4.09
CA THR A 12 -12.93 18.33 -3.72
C THR A 12 -13.34 16.91 -3.34
N LEU A 13 -12.62 15.92 -3.83
CA LEU A 13 -12.71 14.53 -3.36
C LEU A 13 -11.43 14.13 -2.65
N ASN A 14 -11.55 13.27 -1.64
CA ASN A 14 -10.42 12.60 -1.02
C ASN A 14 -10.66 11.08 -0.97
N ASN A 15 -9.58 10.31 -1.01
CA ASN A 15 -9.59 8.87 -0.80
C ASN A 15 -8.27 8.44 -0.16
N THR A 16 -8.31 7.38 0.64
CA THR A 16 -7.10 6.76 1.21
C THR A 16 -6.47 5.84 0.18
N VAL A 17 -5.24 6.11 -0.22
CA VAL A 17 -4.48 5.23 -1.14
C VAL A 17 -4.02 3.96 -0.42
N LEU A 18 -3.41 4.12 0.76
CA LEU A 18 -2.99 3.00 1.62
C LEU A 18 -2.90 3.47 3.07
N ALA A 19 -3.62 2.80 3.97
CA ALA A 19 -3.40 2.95 5.39
C ALA A 19 -2.30 1.98 5.83
N THR A 20 -1.04 2.45 5.91
CA THR A 20 0.17 1.61 6.10
C THR A 20 0.05 0.54 7.19
N PRO A 21 -0.47 0.83 8.40
CA PRO A 21 -0.60 -0.21 9.43
C PRO A 21 -1.58 -1.32 9.05
N ARG A 22 -2.73 -0.96 8.44
CA ARG A 22 -3.76 -1.92 8.04
C ARG A 22 -3.35 -2.69 6.78
N GLY A 23 -2.69 -2.02 5.85
CA GLY A 23 -2.15 -2.64 4.63
C GLY A 23 -1.08 -3.67 4.94
N LEU A 24 -0.22 -3.41 5.93
CA LEU A 24 0.84 -4.34 6.32
C LEU A 24 0.29 -5.68 6.81
N ILE A 25 -0.76 -5.67 7.63
CA ILE A 25 -1.40 -6.90 8.15
C ILE A 25 -1.88 -7.77 6.98
N GLY A 26 -2.62 -7.18 6.04
CA GLY A 26 -3.10 -7.90 4.86
C GLY A 26 -1.97 -8.44 3.99
N VAL A 27 -0.86 -7.71 3.83
CA VAL A 27 0.32 -8.20 3.10
C VAL A 27 0.94 -9.40 3.81
N ILE A 28 1.04 -9.39 5.14
CA ILE A 28 1.64 -10.48 5.91
C ILE A 28 0.77 -11.74 5.85
N GLU A 29 -0.52 -11.63 6.18
CA GLU A 29 -1.42 -12.78 6.29
C GLU A 29 -1.59 -13.51 4.95
N ASN A 30 -1.76 -12.77 3.85
CA ASN A 30 -1.97 -13.37 2.53
C ASN A 30 -0.71 -13.98 1.91
N ASN A 31 0.47 -13.71 2.47
CA ASN A 31 1.75 -14.21 1.94
C ASN A 31 2.50 -15.09 2.95
N TYR A 32 1.87 -15.44 4.07
CA TYR A 32 2.42 -16.33 5.09
C TYR A 32 2.47 -17.77 4.58
N ASN A 33 3.56 -18.47 4.87
CA ASN A 33 3.77 -19.87 4.50
C ASN A 33 3.82 -20.76 5.75
N GLU A 34 3.60 -22.06 5.57
CA GLU A 34 3.61 -23.05 6.67
C GLU A 34 4.95 -23.10 7.43
N ASP A 35 6.06 -22.78 6.77
CA ASP A 35 7.41 -22.72 7.36
C ASP A 35 7.65 -21.45 8.21
N GLY A 36 6.63 -20.60 8.38
CA GLY A 36 6.71 -19.34 9.14
C GLY A 36 7.29 -18.16 8.35
N SER A 37 7.65 -18.37 7.10
CA SER A 37 8.17 -17.31 6.24
C SER A 37 7.05 -16.52 5.54
N ILE A 38 7.39 -15.33 5.05
CA ILE A 38 6.46 -14.47 4.31
C ILE A 38 7.02 -14.20 2.92
N ASN A 39 6.26 -14.49 1.88
CA ASN A 39 6.64 -14.13 0.51
C ASN A 39 6.47 -12.61 0.29
N VAL A 40 7.47 -11.97 -0.31
CA VAL A 40 7.36 -10.54 -0.67
C VAL A 40 6.64 -10.42 -2.02
N PRO A 41 5.50 -9.72 -2.11
CA PRO A 41 4.80 -9.51 -3.37
C PRO A 41 5.72 -8.92 -4.44
N LYS A 42 5.63 -9.41 -5.69
CA LYS A 42 6.51 -8.97 -6.80
C LYS A 42 6.56 -7.45 -6.96
N ALA A 43 5.45 -6.76 -6.74
CA ALA A 43 5.37 -5.31 -6.82
C ALA A 43 6.20 -4.58 -5.74
N LEU A 44 6.44 -5.20 -4.59
CA LEU A 44 7.18 -4.62 -3.47
C LEU A 44 8.68 -4.95 -3.49
N GLN A 45 9.09 -6.01 -4.21
CA GLN A 45 10.49 -6.46 -4.26
C GLN A 45 11.50 -5.38 -4.68
N PRO A 46 11.23 -4.50 -5.66
CA PRO A 46 12.16 -3.41 -6.02
C PRO A 46 12.40 -2.43 -4.87
N TYR A 47 11.39 -2.22 -4.02
CA TYR A 47 11.46 -1.31 -2.87
C TYR A 47 12.10 -1.97 -1.64
N MET A 48 12.24 -3.30 -1.64
CA MET A 48 12.83 -4.08 -0.55
C MET A 48 14.24 -4.58 -0.88
N GLY A 49 14.94 -3.95 -1.83
CA GLY A 49 16.30 -4.35 -2.22
C GLY A 49 16.39 -5.71 -2.91
N GLY A 50 15.32 -6.14 -3.58
CA GLY A 50 15.26 -7.43 -4.27
C GLY A 50 14.96 -8.62 -3.35
N VAL A 51 14.65 -8.38 -2.08
CA VAL A 51 14.24 -9.45 -1.14
C VAL A 51 12.92 -10.07 -1.61
N THR A 52 12.92 -11.38 -1.79
CA THR A 52 11.76 -12.15 -2.26
C THR A 52 11.03 -12.89 -1.14
N LYS A 53 11.70 -13.13 -0.01
CA LYS A 53 11.18 -13.92 1.11
C LYS A 53 11.72 -13.40 2.44
N LEU A 54 10.84 -13.22 3.42
CA LEU A 54 11.19 -12.87 4.80
C LEU A 54 11.17 -14.14 5.65
N VAL A 55 12.24 -14.39 6.40
CA VAL A 55 12.39 -15.57 7.26
C VAL A 55 12.53 -15.12 8.71
N PRO A 56 11.78 -15.71 9.66
CA PRO A 56 11.94 -15.40 11.08
C PRO A 56 13.39 -15.66 11.52
N LYS A 57 14.01 -14.66 12.15
CA LYS A 57 15.29 -14.85 12.84
C LYS A 57 14.99 -15.35 14.25
N LYS A 58 15.72 -16.39 14.68
CA LYS A 58 15.72 -16.85 16.07
C LYS A 58 16.30 -15.79 17.00
#